data_AF-A0A0F8YZW8-F1
#
_entry.id   AF-A0A0F8YZW8-F1
#
_cell.length_a   1.000
_cell.length_b   1.000
_cell.length_c   1.000
_cell.angle_alpha   90.00
_cell.angle_beta   90.00
_cell.angle_gamma   90.00
#
_symmetry.space_group_name_H-M   'P 1'
#
loop_
_entity.id
_entity.type
_entity.pdbx_description
1 polymer ?
#
loop_
_entity_poly.entity_id
_entity_poly.type
_entity_poly.pdbx_seq_one_letter_code
_entity_poly.pdbx_strand_id
1 'polypeptide(L)'
;MLRCTDTVETGFQIGLLNFANENNGIPIGLVSYVKKDGLRADVWGDEAMFTNVGLRSGTHRFHNILFVGKQFTDPLSWTVGYGFGPHFTLSKSGYIEIDLIFQVIGDMANWEDSSYMGKYRLIGGWKIFDFISIYAGPTFNSFRSNENDGSEYALWTISEDKEGDTWTRTSIGFVLGMKIFK
;
A
#
# COMPACT_ATOMS: atom_id res chain seq x y z
N MET A 1 -14.64 -12.43 -12.04
CA MET A 1 -14.70 -12.17 -13.49
C MET A 1 -13.30 -11.79 -13.95
N LEU A 2 -12.64 -12.64 -14.74
CA LEU A 2 -11.32 -12.39 -15.34
C LEU A 2 -11.54 -11.58 -16.63
N ARG A 3 -10.82 -10.47 -16.83
CA ARG A 3 -10.80 -9.74 -18.12
C ARG A 3 -9.40 -9.85 -18.72
N CYS A 4 -9.33 -10.43 -19.91
CA CYS A 4 -8.14 -10.52 -20.75
C CYS A 4 -8.49 -9.81 -22.06
N THR A 5 -7.89 -8.66 -22.34
CA THR A 5 -8.16 -7.90 -23.57
C THR A 5 -6.83 -7.55 -24.27
N ASP A 6 -6.76 -7.83 -25.57
CA ASP A 6 -5.57 -7.70 -26.43
C ASP A 6 -5.43 -6.34 -27.14
N THR A 7 -6.17 -5.31 -26.72
CA THR A 7 -6.13 -3.96 -27.34
C THR A 7 -6.08 -2.83 -26.33
N VAL A 8 -5.44 -1.71 -26.73
CA VAL A 8 -5.25 -0.48 -25.95
C VAL A 8 -6.60 0.03 -25.44
N GLU A 9 -6.86 -0.08 -24.14
CA GLU A 9 -8.03 0.53 -23.52
C GLU A 9 -7.72 1.92 -22.98
N THR A 10 -8.50 2.90 -23.45
CA THR A 10 -8.77 4.17 -22.78
C THR A 10 -10.06 4.01 -21.98
N GLY A 11 -10.03 3.26 -20.86
CA GLY A 11 -11.22 2.91 -20.09
C GLY A 11 -10.96 2.45 -18.66
N PHE A 12 -11.98 2.52 -17.81
CA PHE A 12 -11.95 2.10 -16.40
C PHE A 12 -12.19 0.58 -16.30
N GLN A 13 -11.24 -0.18 -15.76
CA GLN A 13 -11.36 -1.65 -15.62
C GLN A 13 -11.46 -2.03 -14.13
N ILE A 14 -12.56 -2.67 -13.75
CA ILE A 14 -12.78 -3.25 -12.41
C ILE A 14 -12.80 -4.78 -12.55
N GLY A 15 -11.87 -5.48 -11.90
CA GLY A 15 -11.80 -6.95 -11.91
C GLY A 15 -10.83 -7.49 -10.86
N LEU A 16 -11.11 -8.65 -10.26
CA LEU A 16 -10.21 -9.28 -9.25
C LEU A 16 -8.82 -9.61 -9.82
N LEU A 17 -8.74 -9.91 -11.11
CA LEU A 17 -7.51 -10.11 -11.86
C LEU A 17 -7.68 -9.40 -13.20
N ASN A 18 -6.87 -8.38 -13.47
CA ASN A 18 -6.87 -7.65 -14.74
C ASN A 18 -5.59 -8.01 -15.50
N PHE A 19 -5.72 -8.52 -16.73
CA PHE A 19 -4.59 -8.77 -17.63
C PHE A 19 -4.74 -7.88 -18.87
N ALA A 20 -3.74 -7.01 -19.14
CA ALA A 20 -3.75 -6.13 -20.32
C ALA A 20 -2.35 -6.04 -20.96
N ASN A 21 -2.27 -6.01 -22.30
CA ASN A 21 -1.01 -5.82 -23.03
C ASN A 21 -0.53 -4.36 -22.98
N GLU A 22 -1.46 -3.41 -23.12
CA GLU A 22 -1.26 -1.96 -22.98
C GLU A 22 -2.53 -1.35 -22.37
N ASN A 23 -2.40 -0.48 -21.37
CA ASN A 23 -3.57 0.15 -20.74
C ASN A 23 -3.26 1.64 -20.44
N ASN A 24 -4.08 2.54 -20.98
CA ASN A 24 -4.05 3.99 -20.66
C ASN A 24 -5.11 4.37 -19.61
N GLY A 25 -5.87 3.40 -19.10
CA GLY A 25 -6.88 3.55 -18.07
C GLY A 25 -6.39 3.32 -16.63
N ILE A 26 -7.33 3.33 -15.68
CA ILE A 26 -7.12 2.99 -14.28
C ILE A 26 -7.56 1.52 -14.09
N PRO A 27 -6.62 0.56 -14.01
CA PRO A 27 -6.96 -0.81 -13.66
C PRO A 27 -7.10 -0.92 -12.14
N ILE A 28 -8.32 -1.12 -11.63
CA ILE A 28 -8.57 -1.43 -10.22
C ILE A 28 -8.80 -2.93 -10.11
N GLY A 29 -7.87 -3.64 -9.47
CA GLY A 29 -7.95 -5.10 -9.31
C GLY A 29 -6.83 -5.69 -8.44
N LEU A 30 -7.15 -6.78 -7.73
CA LEU A 30 -6.30 -7.43 -6.71
C LEU A 30 -4.89 -7.75 -7.23
N VAL A 31 -4.79 -8.15 -8.50
CA VAL A 31 -3.55 -8.15 -9.28
C VAL A 31 -3.88 -7.66 -10.70
N SER A 32 -3.29 -6.53 -11.09
CA SER A 32 -3.42 -6.00 -12.46
C SER A 32 -2.09 -6.14 -13.19
N TYR A 33 -1.93 -7.16 -14.02
CA TYR A 33 -0.71 -7.38 -14.81
C TYR A 33 -0.81 -6.64 -16.15
N VAL A 34 -0.03 -5.55 -16.29
CA VAL A 34 0.12 -4.82 -17.56
C VAL A 34 1.46 -5.20 -18.17
N LYS A 35 1.45 -5.91 -19.31
CA LYS A 35 2.65 -6.53 -19.89
C LYS A 35 3.75 -5.52 -20.26
N LYS A 36 3.39 -4.27 -20.55
CA LYS A 36 4.31 -3.21 -20.99
C LYS A 36 4.97 -2.42 -19.84
N ASP A 37 4.31 -2.30 -18.69
CA ASP A 37 4.82 -1.52 -17.54
C ASP A 37 5.38 -2.40 -16.40
N GLY A 38 5.23 -3.72 -16.52
CA GLY A 38 5.88 -4.71 -15.68
C GLY A 38 5.36 -4.79 -14.23
N LEU A 39 5.89 -5.76 -13.49
CA LEU A 39 5.75 -5.86 -12.04
C LEU A 39 6.98 -5.24 -11.38
N ARG A 40 6.77 -4.42 -10.35
CA ARG A 40 7.85 -3.80 -9.59
C ARG A 40 7.84 -4.35 -8.18
N ALA A 41 9.00 -4.71 -7.66
CA ALA A 41 9.13 -5.08 -6.25
C ALA A 41 9.25 -3.82 -5.40
N ASP A 42 8.69 -3.86 -4.21
CA ASP A 42 8.73 -2.76 -3.25
C ASP A 42 9.00 -3.30 -1.85
N VAL A 43 9.84 -2.60 -1.10
CA VAL A 43 10.16 -2.91 0.29
C VAL A 43 10.12 -1.61 1.07
N TRP A 44 9.37 -1.58 2.17
CA TRP A 44 9.25 -0.37 2.99
C TRP A 44 9.03 -0.66 4.46
N GLY A 45 9.47 0.30 5.28
CA GLY A 45 9.14 0.41 6.68
C GLY A 45 8.25 1.61 6.94
N ASP A 46 7.49 1.56 8.02
CA ASP A 46 6.68 2.67 8.49
C ASP A 46 6.76 2.82 10.01
N GLU A 47 6.09 3.85 10.54
CA GLU A 47 6.07 4.16 11.98
C GLU A 47 5.57 3.01 12.86
N ALA A 48 4.76 2.12 12.30
CA ALA A 48 4.21 0.96 13.00
C ALA A 48 5.22 -0.20 13.07
N MET A 49 6.49 0.03 12.69
CA MET A 49 7.58 -0.97 12.72
C MET A 49 7.33 -2.20 11.85
N PHE A 50 6.39 -2.14 10.91
CA PHE A 50 6.22 -3.19 9.91
C PHE A 50 7.33 -3.11 8.87
N THR A 51 8.03 -4.22 8.66
CA THR A 51 8.81 -4.42 7.43
C THR A 51 7.90 -5.07 6.41
N ASN A 52 7.60 -4.35 5.34
CA ASN A 52 6.67 -4.76 4.29
C ASN A 52 7.43 -5.10 3.01
N VAL A 53 6.95 -6.13 2.33
CA VAL A 53 7.40 -6.49 0.98
C VAL A 53 6.16 -6.63 0.11
N GLY A 54 6.19 -5.97 -1.05
CA GLY A 54 5.05 -5.90 -1.93
C GLY A 54 5.42 -5.93 -3.41
N LEU A 55 4.38 -6.18 -4.20
CA LEU A 55 4.41 -6.08 -5.64
C LEU A 55 3.54 -4.90 -6.05
N ARG A 56 4.11 -4.01 -6.86
CA ARG A 56 3.37 -2.95 -7.53
C ARG A 56 3.12 -3.32 -8.97
N SER A 57 1.90 -3.03 -9.42
CA SER A 57 1.45 -3.31 -10.79
C SER A 57 0.56 -2.17 -11.29
N GLY A 58 0.40 -2.00 -12.60
CA GLY A 58 -0.41 -0.92 -13.17
C GLY A 58 0.33 -0.15 -14.24
N THR A 59 -0.01 1.12 -14.42
CA THR A 59 0.45 1.99 -15.50
C THR A 59 1.38 3.08 -14.99
N HIS A 60 1.89 3.92 -15.90
CA HIS A 60 2.71 5.08 -15.57
C HIS A 60 1.96 6.19 -14.80
N ARG A 61 0.62 6.15 -14.72
CA ARG A 61 -0.22 7.16 -14.03
C ARG A 61 -0.88 6.63 -12.78
N PHE A 62 -1.03 5.33 -12.66
CA PHE A 62 -1.78 4.71 -11.57
C PHE A 62 -1.26 3.32 -11.31
N HIS A 63 -1.15 2.95 -10.04
CA HIS A 63 -0.64 1.65 -9.64
C HIS A 63 -1.49 1.04 -8.54
N ASN A 64 -1.40 -0.27 -8.44
CA ASN A 64 -1.91 -1.09 -7.34
C ASN A 64 -0.70 -1.67 -6.60
N ILE A 65 -0.93 -2.04 -5.34
CA ILE A 65 0.07 -2.54 -4.41
C ILE A 65 -0.57 -3.73 -3.71
N LEU A 66 0.07 -4.89 -3.80
CA LEU A 66 -0.27 -6.04 -2.98
C LEU A 66 0.94 -6.37 -2.12
N PHE A 67 0.75 -6.52 -0.81
CA PHE A 67 1.87 -6.70 0.09
C PHE A 67 1.55 -7.57 1.29
N VAL A 68 2.62 -8.07 1.86
CA VAL A 68 2.65 -8.72 3.16
C VAL A 68 3.75 -8.07 4.00
N GLY A 69 3.60 -8.10 5.30
CA GLY A 69 4.59 -7.54 6.20
C GLY A 69 4.61 -8.24 7.54
N LYS A 70 5.67 -7.96 8.27
CA LYS A 70 5.89 -8.49 9.62
C LYS A 70 6.43 -7.39 10.52
N GLN A 71 5.89 -7.32 11.72
CA GLN A 71 6.38 -6.48 12.80
C GLN A 71 7.19 -7.38 13.72
N PHE A 72 8.48 -7.06 13.91
CA PHE A 72 9.39 -7.87 14.74
C PHE A 72 9.43 -7.38 16.19
N THR A 73 8.30 -6.88 16.69
CA THR A 73 8.07 -6.50 18.09
C THR A 73 7.45 -7.67 18.86
N ASP A 74 7.28 -7.50 20.18
CA ASP A 74 6.51 -8.42 21.03
C ASP A 74 5.19 -7.72 21.42
N PRO A 75 4.00 -8.25 21.06
CA PRO A 75 3.80 -9.49 20.29
C PRO A 75 4.22 -9.36 18.82
N LEU A 76 4.51 -10.51 18.23
CA LEU A 76 4.89 -10.61 16.82
C LEU A 76 3.64 -10.51 15.94
N SER A 77 3.54 -9.44 15.16
CA SER A 77 2.38 -9.20 14.30
C SER A 77 2.70 -9.42 12.83
N TRP A 78 1.69 -9.83 12.06
CA TRP A 78 1.76 -9.93 10.61
C TRP A 78 0.72 -9.01 9.97
N THR A 79 0.97 -8.62 8.73
CA THR A 79 0.02 -7.81 7.96
C THR A 79 -0.09 -8.32 6.53
N VAL A 80 -1.30 -8.24 6.00
CA VAL A 80 -1.58 -8.39 4.57
C VAL A 80 -2.38 -7.19 4.12
N GLY A 81 -2.01 -6.62 2.98
CA GLY A 81 -2.66 -5.41 2.52
C GLY A 81 -2.70 -5.26 1.02
N TYR A 82 -3.62 -4.40 0.62
CA TYR A 82 -3.82 -3.96 -0.73
C TYR A 82 -3.90 -2.44 -0.75
N GLY A 83 -3.35 -1.84 -1.79
CA GLY A 83 -3.47 -0.41 -1.98
C GLY A 83 -3.40 -0.01 -3.43
N PHE A 84 -3.65 1.26 -3.67
CA PHE A 84 -3.59 1.83 -5.01
C PHE A 84 -3.41 3.34 -4.93
N GLY A 85 -2.92 3.92 -6.01
CA GLY A 85 -2.61 5.34 -6.01
C GLY A 85 -2.22 5.89 -7.37
N PRO A 86 -2.53 7.18 -7.65
CA PRO A 86 -1.92 7.88 -8.77
C PRO A 86 -0.41 8.08 -8.59
N HIS A 87 0.30 8.09 -9.73
CA HIS A 87 1.72 8.40 -9.85
C HIS A 87 1.91 9.63 -10.74
N PHE A 88 2.67 10.60 -10.24
CA PHE A 88 2.96 11.86 -10.92
C PHE A 88 4.46 12.01 -11.12
N THR A 89 4.92 11.95 -12.36
CA THR A 89 6.32 12.21 -12.72
C THR A 89 6.57 13.72 -12.74
N LEU A 90 7.49 14.21 -11.91
CA LEU A 90 7.84 15.64 -11.84
C LEU A 90 9.06 15.98 -12.70
N SER A 91 10.01 15.05 -12.79
CA SER A 91 11.24 15.21 -13.57
C SER A 91 11.76 13.84 -14.03
N LYS A 92 12.94 13.81 -14.67
CA LYS A 92 13.58 12.55 -15.07
C LYS A 92 13.92 11.63 -13.89
N SER A 93 14.09 12.20 -12.69
CA SER A 93 14.49 11.45 -11.49
C SER A 93 13.53 11.58 -10.32
N GLY A 94 12.60 12.53 -10.33
CA GLY A 94 11.70 12.80 -9.21
C GLY A 94 10.23 12.53 -9.54
N TYR A 95 9.50 11.99 -8.57
CA TYR A 95 8.06 11.73 -8.68
C TYR A 95 7.34 11.96 -7.35
N ILE A 96 6.01 12.13 -7.43
CA ILE A 96 5.09 12.13 -6.29
C ILE A 96 4.06 11.03 -6.49
N GLU A 97 3.66 10.39 -5.40
CA GLU A 97 2.55 9.44 -5.36
C GLU A 97 1.62 9.77 -4.21
N ILE A 98 0.34 9.44 -4.40
CA ILE A 98 -0.66 9.45 -3.33
C ILE A 98 -1.22 8.04 -3.27
N ASP A 99 -1.04 7.35 -2.15
CA ASP A 99 -1.48 5.96 -2.00
C ASP A 99 -2.60 5.87 -0.97
N LEU A 100 -3.63 5.09 -1.29
CA LEU A 100 -4.60 4.58 -0.35
C LEU A 100 -4.30 3.11 -0.09
N ILE A 101 -4.06 2.77 1.17
CA ILE A 101 -3.72 1.43 1.64
C ILE A 101 -4.82 0.93 2.56
N PHE A 102 -5.16 -0.34 2.41
CA PHE A 102 -5.99 -1.10 3.33
C PHE A 102 -5.22 -2.34 3.74
N GLN A 103 -5.11 -2.58 5.04
CA GLN A 103 -4.41 -3.74 5.56
C GLN A 103 -5.15 -4.36 6.73
N VAL A 104 -5.01 -5.68 6.84
CA VAL A 104 -5.42 -6.47 7.99
C VAL A 104 -4.15 -6.81 8.75
N ILE A 105 -4.17 -6.52 10.04
CA ILE A 105 -3.11 -6.83 10.98
C ILE A 105 -3.62 -7.97 11.87
N GLY A 106 -2.85 -9.04 11.98
CA GLY A 106 -3.13 -10.14 12.89
C GLY A 106 -1.97 -10.38 13.84
N ASP A 107 -2.28 -10.88 15.02
CA ASP A 107 -1.29 -11.38 15.96
C ASP A 107 -0.87 -12.82 15.55
N MET A 108 0.41 -13.16 15.68
CA MET A 108 0.86 -14.54 15.47
C MET A 108 0.41 -15.48 16.60
N ALA A 109 0.20 -14.96 17.81
CA ALA A 109 -0.20 -15.72 19.00
C ALA A 109 -1.72 -16.01 19.03
N ASN A 110 -2.55 -15.07 18.60
CA ASN A 110 -4.01 -15.19 18.53
C ASN A 110 -4.52 -14.88 17.13
N TRP A 111 -4.99 -15.91 16.43
CA TRP A 111 -5.45 -15.77 15.04
C TRP A 111 -6.91 -15.30 14.92
N GLU A 112 -7.65 -15.28 16.02
CA GLU A 112 -9.02 -14.75 16.07
C GLU A 112 -9.02 -13.20 16.11
N ASP A 113 -7.88 -12.64 16.51
CA ASP A 113 -7.68 -11.22 16.78
C ASP A 113 -7.19 -10.55 15.48
N SER A 114 -8.11 -9.87 14.78
CA SER A 114 -7.82 -9.16 13.54
C SER A 114 -8.18 -7.68 13.64
N SER A 115 -7.19 -6.85 13.39
CA SER A 115 -7.34 -5.39 13.35
C SER A 115 -7.25 -4.88 11.92
N TYR A 116 -7.95 -3.80 11.63
CA TYR A 116 -8.00 -3.20 10.30
C TYR A 116 -7.34 -1.83 10.34
N MET A 117 -6.56 -1.53 9.30
CA MET A 117 -5.92 -0.22 9.17
C MET A 117 -6.03 0.30 7.74
N GLY A 118 -6.56 1.51 7.61
CA GLY A 118 -6.46 2.32 6.41
C GLY A 118 -5.30 3.29 6.52
N LYS A 119 -4.49 3.45 5.47
CA LYS A 119 -3.45 4.49 5.41
C LYS A 119 -3.58 5.33 4.15
N TYR A 120 -3.41 6.64 4.30
CA TYR A 120 -3.18 7.58 3.22
C TYR A 120 -1.71 7.97 3.25
N ARG A 121 -1.00 7.80 2.13
CA ARG A 121 0.43 8.12 2.03
C ARG A 121 0.64 9.18 0.96
N LEU A 122 1.34 10.25 1.31
CA LEU A 122 1.84 11.23 0.34
C LEU A 122 3.34 11.01 0.20
N ILE A 123 3.77 10.49 -0.94
CA ILE A 123 5.13 9.98 -1.12
C ILE A 123 5.88 10.87 -2.10
N GLY A 124 7.07 11.33 -1.70
CA GLY A 124 8.08 11.87 -2.60
C GLY A 124 9.13 10.80 -2.90
N GLY A 125 9.41 10.56 -4.18
CA GLY A 125 10.36 9.54 -4.60
C GLY A 125 11.44 10.06 -5.52
N TRP A 126 12.62 9.43 -5.41
CA TRP A 126 13.81 9.73 -6.21
C TRP A 126 14.38 8.46 -6.82
N LYS A 127 14.54 8.50 -8.14
CA LYS A 127 15.23 7.48 -8.93
C LYS A 127 16.73 7.64 -8.72
N ILE A 128 17.35 6.64 -8.11
CA ILE A 128 18.80 6.61 -7.83
C ILE A 128 19.52 5.95 -9.01
N PHE A 129 18.96 4.84 -9.51
CA PHE A 129 19.42 4.13 -10.70
C PHE A 129 18.24 3.83 -11.62
N ASP A 130 18.51 3.37 -12.83
CA ASP A 130 17.44 2.95 -13.76
C ASP A 130 16.55 1.83 -13.21
N PHE A 131 17.07 1.05 -12.27
CA PHE A 131 16.41 -0.10 -11.66
C PHE A 131 16.10 0.07 -10.17
N ILE A 132 16.45 1.20 -9.54
CA ILE A 132 16.18 1.46 -8.10
C ILE A 132 15.69 2.90 -7.88
N SER A 133 14.61 3.03 -7.13
CA SER A 133 14.18 4.31 -6.55
C SER A 133 13.98 4.18 -5.04
N ILE A 134 14.26 5.26 -4.32
CA ILE A 134 13.93 5.39 -2.90
C ILE A 134 12.79 6.39 -2.75
N TYR A 135 12.04 6.29 -1.66
CA TYR A 135 10.97 7.22 -1.39
C TYR A 135 10.71 7.38 0.11
N ALA A 136 10.17 8.54 0.47
CA ALA A 136 9.72 8.82 1.82
C ALA A 136 8.52 9.75 1.81
N GLY A 137 7.78 9.80 2.91
CA GLY A 137 6.71 10.78 3.06
C GLY A 137 5.85 10.58 4.30
N PRO A 138 4.99 11.57 4.62
CA PRO A 138 4.06 11.45 5.73
C PRO A 138 2.94 10.46 5.42
N THR A 139 2.40 9.87 6.49
CA THR A 139 1.23 9.00 6.46
C THR A 139 0.15 9.56 7.37
N PHE A 140 -1.11 9.33 6.99
CA PHE A 140 -2.27 9.49 7.85
C PHE A 140 -2.96 8.13 7.96
N ASN A 141 -3.14 7.64 9.17
CA ASN A 141 -3.61 6.30 9.43
C ASN A 141 -4.95 6.36 10.17
N SER A 142 -5.82 5.42 9.86
CA SER A 142 -7.06 5.14 10.59
C SER A 142 -7.06 3.66 10.96
N PHE A 143 -7.01 3.39 12.26
CA PHE A 143 -6.97 2.07 12.85
C PHE A 143 -8.32 1.74 13.47
N ARG A 144 -8.73 0.47 13.34
CA ARG A 144 -9.95 -0.05 13.95
C ARG A 144 -9.73 -1.46 14.47
N SER A 145 -10.08 -1.70 15.73
CA SER A 145 -10.02 -3.00 16.38
C SER A 145 -11.08 -3.12 17.47
N ASN A 146 -11.47 -4.35 17.82
CA ASN A 146 -12.40 -4.61 18.93
C ASN A 146 -11.67 -4.97 20.23
N GLU A 147 -10.34 -5.00 20.21
CA GLU A 147 -9.55 -5.62 21.28
C GLU A 147 -8.46 -4.69 21.80
N ASN A 148 -7.76 -3.98 20.90
CA ASN A 148 -6.71 -3.04 21.26
C ASN A 148 -6.99 -1.63 20.72
N ASP A 149 -6.34 -0.64 21.33
CA ASP A 149 -6.50 0.76 20.95
C ASP A 149 -5.63 1.17 19.74
N GLY A 150 -4.71 0.31 19.30
CA GLY A 150 -3.77 0.53 18.20
C GLY A 150 -2.63 1.50 18.51
N SER A 151 -2.27 1.68 19.78
CA SER A 151 -1.28 2.71 20.20
C SER A 151 0.12 2.39 19.71
N GLU A 152 0.44 1.10 19.67
CA GLU A 152 1.69 0.56 19.14
C GLU A 152 1.92 0.87 17.65
N TYR A 153 0.86 1.18 16.90
CA TYR A 153 0.94 1.50 15.48
C TYR A 153 0.90 3.02 15.19
N ALA A 154 0.77 3.85 16.22
CA ALA A 154 0.63 5.29 16.08
C ALA A 154 1.88 6.02 16.56
N LEU A 155 2.50 6.82 15.67
CA LEU A 155 3.59 7.72 16.07
C LEU A 155 3.04 8.92 16.86
N TRP A 156 1.98 9.53 16.34
CA TRP A 156 1.29 10.64 16.99
C TRP A 156 -0.21 10.54 16.76
N THR A 157 -0.96 10.42 17.85
CA THR A 157 -2.42 10.27 17.85
C THR A 157 -3.10 11.63 17.68
N ILE A 158 -4.03 11.71 16.72
CA ILE A 158 -4.89 12.88 16.51
C ILE A 158 -6.20 12.73 17.29
N SER A 159 -6.88 11.61 17.10
CA SER A 159 -8.14 11.27 17.76
C SER A 159 -8.14 9.81 18.16
N GLU A 160 -8.80 9.54 19.27
CA GLU A 160 -9.05 8.21 19.78
C GLU A 160 -10.48 8.19 20.31
N ASP A 161 -11.26 7.27 19.78
CA ASP A 161 -12.67 7.13 20.09
C ASP A 161 -12.95 5.65 20.36
N LYS A 162 -13.75 5.38 21.40
CA LYS A 162 -14.23 4.04 21.73
C LYS A 162 -15.75 4.03 21.70
N GLU A 163 -16.32 3.19 20.84
CA GLU A 163 -17.76 2.98 20.74
C GLU A 163 -18.08 1.51 20.98
N GLY A 164 -18.70 1.20 22.12
CA GLY A 164 -18.88 -0.18 22.59
C GLY A 164 -17.52 -0.84 22.83
N ASP A 165 -17.27 -1.97 22.17
CA ASP A 165 -15.99 -2.69 22.21
C ASP A 165 -15.03 -2.26 21.09
N THR A 166 -15.49 -1.45 20.13
CA THR A 166 -14.67 -1.03 19.00
C THR A 166 -13.86 0.23 19.31
N TRP A 167 -12.55 0.10 19.24
CA TRP A 167 -11.60 1.20 19.24
C TRP A 167 -11.38 1.72 17.82
N THR A 168 -11.38 3.03 17.68
CA THR A 168 -10.98 3.73 16.46
C THR A 168 -9.91 4.75 16.81
N ARG A 169 -8.77 4.70 16.13
CA ARG A 169 -7.68 5.66 16.32
C ARG A 169 -7.25 6.26 14.99
N THR A 170 -7.08 7.58 14.98
CA THR A 170 -6.48 8.28 13.85
C THR A 170 -5.13 8.83 14.25
N SER A 171 -4.13 8.67 13.39
CA SER A 171 -2.76 9.07 13.68
C SER A 171 -2.05 9.59 12.45
N ILE A 172 -0.93 10.25 12.67
CA ILE A 172 0.05 10.54 11.60
C ILE A 172 1.30 9.71 11.81
N GLY A 173 2.05 9.52 10.74
CA GLY A 173 3.31 8.80 10.74
C GLY A 173 4.17 9.15 9.54
N PHE A 174 5.06 8.23 9.19
CA PHE A 174 5.94 8.34 8.04
C PHE A 174 6.23 6.98 7.42
N VAL A 175 6.49 6.99 6.13
CA VAL A 175 6.94 5.81 5.40
C VAL A 175 8.31 6.08 4.78
N LEU A 176 9.16 5.05 4.75
CA LEU A 176 10.42 5.03 4.03
C LEU A 176 10.51 3.71 3.26
N GLY A 177 10.81 3.76 1.96
CA GLY A 177 10.90 2.55 1.16
C GLY A 177 11.76 2.67 -0.07
N MET A 178 11.88 1.53 -0.75
CA MET A 178 12.68 1.36 -1.94
C MET A 178 11.95 0.46 -2.94
N LYS A 179 11.89 0.91 -4.19
CA LYS A 179 11.32 0.16 -5.31
C LYS A 179 12.43 -0.35 -6.21
N ILE A 180 12.27 -1.58 -6.65
CA ILE A 180 13.17 -2.23 -7.60
C ILE A 180 12.37 -2.53 -8.88
N PHE A 181 12.90 -2.03 -9.99
CA PHE A 181 12.34 -2.19 -11.32
C PHE A 181 13.12 -3.29 -12.04
N LYS A 182 12.42 -4.09 -12.86
CA LYS A 182 13.03 -5.08 -13.75
C LYS A 182 12.90 -4.62 -15.20
#